data_AF-A0A4Y2UMH4-F1
#
_entry.id   AF-A0A4Y2UMH4-F1
#
_cell.length_a   1.000
_cell.length_b   1.000
_cell.length_c   1.000
_cell.angle_alpha   90.00
_cell.angle_beta   90.00
_cell.angle_gamma   90.00
#
_symmetry.space_group_name_H-M   'P 1'
#
loop_
_entity.id
_entity.type
_entity.pdbx_description
1 polymer ?
#
loop_
_entity_poly.entity_id
_entity_poly.type
_entity_poly.pdbx_seq_one_letter_code
_entity_poly.pdbx_strand_id
1 'polypeptide(L)'
;MESDQGEFDDFATPACNETMNAAELQSEWRITSPVWDEAPSTSSGYRGPASSEMRSQHLVTPQLEEKIEEEIQEKGAVKCYRVVKATFKRESDDGGEERATPYFRSNVQIELVRDSVGDHVRESFTKILEAVDEFIRRDSRWIPDKIVHFELCVAKYQPLRASSYIILPKKLVDKKAVLNIQNEDQKCIIWRLIAHKLNILAHDSFRVSHYTPHEQEIKLDGVECPVPLNKIPIVE
;
A
#
# COMPACT_ATOMS: atom_id res chain seq x y z
N MET A 1 19.69 -27.19 -17.29
CA MET A 1 20.21 -25.83 -17.14
C MET A 1 19.10 -25.05 -16.47
N GLU A 2 19.18 -24.94 -15.14
CA GLU A 2 18.34 -24.06 -14.34
C GLU A 2 18.67 -22.62 -14.73
N SER A 3 17.65 -21.83 -15.06
CA SER A 3 17.78 -20.40 -15.31
C SER A 3 17.21 -19.65 -14.11
N ASP A 4 18.09 -18.89 -13.48
CA ASP A 4 17.92 -18.12 -12.25
C ASP A 4 16.62 -17.31 -12.16
N GLN A 5 15.98 -17.41 -11.00
CA GLN A 5 14.97 -16.46 -10.53
C GLN A 5 15.69 -15.18 -10.10
N GLY A 6 15.52 -14.11 -10.88
CA GLY A 6 15.95 -12.78 -10.47
C GLY A 6 15.04 -12.23 -9.37
N GLU A 7 15.54 -12.20 -8.13
CA GLU A 7 15.02 -11.35 -7.05
C GLU A 7 15.16 -9.88 -7.46
N PHE A 8 14.04 -9.16 -7.46
CA PHE A 8 14.01 -7.72 -7.73
C PHE A 8 13.80 -6.99 -6.41
N ASP A 9 14.90 -6.47 -5.85
CA ASP A 9 14.88 -5.61 -4.67
C ASP A 9 14.48 -4.18 -5.07
N ASP A 10 13.28 -3.76 -4.64
CA ASP A 10 12.74 -2.42 -4.87
C ASP A 10 13.22 -1.45 -3.78
N PHE A 11 14.09 -0.51 -4.17
CA PHE A 11 14.62 0.55 -3.31
C PHE A 11 13.58 1.67 -3.13
N ALA A 12 12.57 1.43 -2.28
CA ALA A 12 11.69 2.48 -1.74
C ALA A 12 11.72 2.45 -0.21
N THR A 13 11.71 3.63 0.41
CA THR A 13 11.79 3.95 1.85
C THR A 13 11.43 2.80 2.82
N PRO A 14 12.33 2.30 3.68
CA PRO A 14 12.14 1.02 4.37
C PRO A 14 11.27 1.06 5.64
N ALA A 15 10.48 2.12 5.87
CA ALA A 15 9.76 2.30 7.13
C ALA A 15 8.31 1.80 7.13
N CYS A 16 7.66 1.64 5.97
CA CYS A 16 6.25 1.23 5.91
C CYS A 16 5.96 0.09 4.92
N ASN A 17 6.99 -0.48 4.30
CA ASN A 17 6.86 -1.45 3.21
C ASN A 17 7.01 -2.87 3.73
N GLU A 18 6.41 -3.20 4.88
CA GLU A 18 6.38 -4.58 5.33
C GLU A 18 5.60 -5.40 4.32
N THR A 19 6.31 -6.26 3.58
CA THR A 19 5.72 -7.21 2.64
C THR A 19 4.76 -8.10 3.41
N MET A 20 3.46 -7.99 3.11
CA MET A 20 2.49 -9.01 3.50
C MET A 20 2.92 -10.33 2.87
N ASN A 21 3.40 -11.26 3.68
CA ASN A 21 3.69 -12.61 3.24
C ASN A 21 2.39 -13.44 3.25
N ALA A 22 2.39 -14.58 2.56
CA ALA A 22 1.21 -15.45 2.50
C ALA A 22 0.77 -16.00 3.87
N ALA A 23 1.67 -16.05 4.87
CA ALA A 23 1.37 -16.53 6.22
C ALA A 23 0.64 -15.49 7.09
N GLU A 24 0.65 -14.21 6.70
CA GLU A 24 -0.07 -13.12 7.38
C GLU A 24 -1.47 -12.88 6.80
N LEU A 25 -1.82 -13.53 5.70
CA LEU A 25 -3.13 -13.39 5.05
C LEU A 25 -4.24 -13.93 5.95
N GLN A 26 -5.28 -13.11 6.14
CA GLN A 26 -6.40 -13.44 7.01
C GLN A 26 -7.72 -13.55 6.25
N SER A 27 -7.89 -12.76 5.19
CA SER A 27 -9.00 -12.94 4.27
C SER A 27 -8.55 -12.74 2.83
N GLU A 28 -9.20 -13.49 1.95
CA GLU A 28 -9.05 -13.40 0.51
C GLU A 28 -10.45 -13.27 -0.08
N TRP A 29 -10.66 -12.23 -0.88
CA TRP A 29 -11.89 -12.06 -1.65
C TRP A 29 -11.58 -12.16 -3.13
N ARG A 30 -12.36 -12.99 -3.82
CA ARG A 30 -12.15 -13.32 -5.23
C ARG A 30 -13.37 -12.96 -6.06
N ILE A 31 -13.12 -12.34 -7.22
CA ILE A 31 -14.09 -12.29 -8.31
C ILE A 31 -13.62 -13.27 -9.38
N THR A 32 -14.38 -14.36 -9.54
CA THR A 32 -14.26 -15.27 -10.68
C THR A 32 -15.17 -14.76 -11.79
N SER A 33 -14.60 -14.39 -12.92
CA SER A 33 -15.29 -13.77 -14.07
C SER A 33 -15.73 -12.32 -13.86
N PRO A 34 -14.79 -11.38 -13.72
CA PRO A 34 -15.15 -9.98 -13.89
C PRO A 34 -15.64 -9.79 -15.34
N VAL A 35 -16.82 -9.19 -15.51
CA VAL A 35 -17.40 -8.94 -16.83
C VAL A 35 -16.64 -7.76 -17.46
N TRP A 36 -15.80 -8.05 -18.45
CA TRP A 36 -15.22 -7.05 -19.35
C TRP A 36 -15.90 -7.29 -20.69
N ASP A 37 -16.85 -6.44 -21.07
CA ASP A 37 -17.53 -6.57 -22.36
C ASP A 37 -16.50 -6.47 -23.49
N GLU A 38 -16.43 -7.49 -24.35
CA GLU A 38 -15.77 -7.35 -25.65
C GLU A 38 -16.59 -6.37 -26.49
N ALA A 39 -16.03 -5.20 -26.78
CA ALA A 39 -16.62 -4.34 -27.79
C ALA A 39 -16.53 -5.05 -29.16
N PRO A 40 -17.61 -5.07 -29.96
CA PRO A 40 -17.57 -5.69 -31.28
C PRO A 40 -16.50 -4.99 -32.13
N SER A 41 -15.63 -5.81 -32.72
CA SER A 41 -14.57 -5.38 -33.63
C SER A 41 -15.17 -4.60 -34.79
N THR A 42 -15.16 -3.27 -34.70
CA THR A 42 -15.42 -2.39 -35.82
C THR A 42 -14.09 -2.01 -36.44
N SER A 43 -13.99 -2.29 -37.74
CA SER A 43 -12.80 -2.04 -38.56
C SER A 43 -12.39 -0.56 -38.54
N SER A 44 -11.09 -0.33 -38.58
CA SER A 44 -10.43 0.95 -38.84
C SER A 44 -10.42 1.95 -37.67
N GLY A 45 -9.36 1.85 -36.87
CA GLY A 45 -8.95 2.86 -35.91
C GLY A 45 -8.28 2.20 -34.70
N TYR A 46 -6.95 2.32 -34.58
CA TYR A 46 -6.26 1.98 -33.34
C TYR A 46 -6.84 2.84 -32.21
N ARG A 47 -7.74 2.25 -31.42
CA ARG A 47 -8.18 2.78 -30.14
C ARG A 47 -7.29 2.09 -29.11
N GLY A 48 -6.46 2.88 -28.42
CA GLY A 48 -5.51 2.33 -27.45
C GLY A 48 -6.17 1.54 -26.33
N PRO A 49 -5.39 0.74 -25.57
CA PRO A 49 -5.85 -0.12 -24.45
C PRO A 49 -6.78 0.60 -23.46
N ALA A 50 -6.53 1.91 -23.27
CA ALA A 50 -7.25 2.77 -22.35
C ALA A 50 -8.79 2.76 -22.47
N SER A 51 -9.39 2.52 -23.64
CA SER A 51 -10.84 2.72 -23.80
C SER A 51 -11.74 1.58 -23.28
N SER A 52 -11.27 0.34 -23.32
CA SER A 52 -11.98 -0.83 -22.76
C SER A 52 -11.58 -1.08 -21.30
N GLU A 53 -10.32 -0.78 -20.97
CA GLU A 53 -9.77 -0.86 -19.61
C GLU A 53 -10.40 0.18 -18.67
N MET A 54 -10.58 1.44 -19.12
CA MET A 54 -11.22 2.48 -18.29
C MET A 54 -12.71 2.22 -18.02
N ARG A 55 -13.44 1.56 -18.93
CA ARG A 55 -14.88 1.26 -18.72
C ARG A 55 -15.12 0.22 -17.65
N SER A 56 -14.17 -0.69 -17.46
CA SER A 56 -14.35 -1.88 -16.66
C SER A 56 -13.73 -1.74 -15.26
N GLN A 57 -12.73 -0.86 -15.09
CA GLN A 57 -12.36 -0.32 -13.77
C GLN A 57 -13.59 0.23 -13.05
N HIS A 58 -14.42 1.00 -13.76
CA HIS A 58 -15.61 1.64 -13.20
C HIS A 58 -16.65 0.66 -12.63
N LEU A 59 -16.64 -0.61 -13.07
CA LEU A 59 -17.59 -1.63 -12.62
C LEU A 59 -17.13 -2.34 -11.32
N VAL A 60 -15.82 -2.52 -11.15
CA VAL A 60 -15.23 -3.26 -10.01
C VAL A 60 -14.84 -2.33 -8.87
N THR A 61 -14.48 -1.08 -9.15
CA THR A 61 -14.06 -0.09 -8.14
C THR A 61 -15.06 0.05 -6.98
N PRO A 62 -16.39 0.21 -7.20
CA PRO A 62 -17.32 0.38 -6.09
C PRO A 62 -17.41 -0.85 -5.16
N GLN A 63 -17.40 -2.06 -5.74
CA GLN A 63 -17.45 -3.31 -4.96
C GLN A 63 -16.16 -3.52 -4.16
N LEU A 64 -15.03 -3.10 -4.73
CA LEU A 64 -13.73 -3.19 -4.09
C LEU A 64 -13.63 -2.21 -2.91
N GLU A 65 -14.04 -0.95 -3.10
CA GLU A 65 -14.10 0.06 -2.04
C GLU A 65 -15.00 -0.41 -0.89
N GLU A 66 -16.22 -0.87 -1.19
CA GLU A 66 -17.15 -1.42 -0.22
C GLU A 66 -16.51 -2.58 0.57
N LYS A 67 -15.84 -3.51 -0.13
CA LYS A 67 -15.22 -4.65 0.53
C LYS A 67 -14.08 -4.25 1.47
N ILE A 68 -13.28 -3.26 1.08
CA ILE A 68 -12.21 -2.74 1.94
C ILE A 68 -12.80 -2.02 3.15
N GLU A 69 -13.88 -1.26 2.98
CA GLU A 69 -14.56 -0.58 4.09
C GLU A 69 -15.17 -1.55 5.09
N GLU A 70 -15.75 -2.68 4.64
CA GLU A 70 -16.20 -3.77 5.50
C GLU A 70 -15.04 -4.34 6.33
N GLU A 71 -13.91 -4.60 5.69
CA GLU A 71 -12.71 -5.14 6.33
C GLU A 71 -12.12 -4.16 7.36
N ILE A 72 -12.13 -2.85 7.06
CA ILE A 72 -11.78 -1.79 8.02
C ILE A 72 -12.76 -1.79 9.19
N GLN A 73 -14.07 -1.92 8.92
CA GLN A 73 -15.09 -1.93 9.97
C GLN A 73 -14.93 -3.12 10.92
N GLU A 74 -14.60 -4.30 10.39
CA GLU A 74 -14.42 -5.52 11.18
C GLU A 74 -13.08 -5.54 11.93
N LYS A 75 -11.99 -5.16 11.26
CA LYS A 75 -10.61 -5.33 11.77
C LYS A 75 -10.03 -4.07 12.40
N GLY A 76 -10.67 -2.91 12.21
CA GLY A 76 -10.26 -1.59 12.68
C GLY A 76 -9.27 -0.90 11.73
N ALA A 77 -8.18 -1.58 11.39
CA ALA A 77 -7.22 -1.14 10.38
C ALA A 77 -6.73 -2.37 9.61
N VAL A 78 -6.44 -2.20 8.32
CA VAL A 78 -6.01 -3.29 7.45
C VAL A 78 -4.80 -2.89 6.62
N LYS A 79 -3.98 -3.88 6.29
CA LYS A 79 -3.02 -3.80 5.18
C LYS A 79 -3.55 -4.70 4.07
N CYS A 80 -3.56 -4.21 2.84
CA CYS A 80 -4.10 -4.95 1.71
C CYS A 80 -3.33 -4.72 0.42
N TYR A 81 -3.43 -5.66 -0.51
CA TYR A 81 -2.97 -5.53 -1.88
C TYR A 81 -3.91 -6.28 -2.82
N ARG A 82 -3.81 -6.01 -4.11
CA ARG A 82 -4.66 -6.60 -5.14
C ARG A 82 -3.82 -7.38 -6.13
N VAL A 83 -4.38 -8.46 -6.65
CA VAL A 83 -3.74 -9.32 -7.64
C VAL A 83 -4.71 -9.55 -8.80
N VAL A 84 -4.21 -9.31 -10.02
CA VAL A 84 -4.88 -9.66 -11.26
C VAL A 84 -4.10 -10.78 -11.93
N LYS A 85 -4.78 -11.89 -12.21
CA LYS A 85 -4.26 -12.92 -13.10
C LYS A 85 -4.95 -12.77 -14.44
N ALA A 86 -4.17 -12.66 -15.51
CA ALA A 86 -4.71 -12.50 -16.86
C ALA A 86 -3.97 -13.42 -17.84
N THR A 87 -4.69 -13.93 -18.84
CA THR A 87 -4.09 -14.64 -19.97
C THR A 87 -3.77 -13.67 -21.08
N PHE A 88 -2.60 -13.86 -21.69
CA PHE A 88 -2.15 -13.16 -22.88
C PHE A 88 -1.90 -14.21 -23.96
N LYS A 89 -2.13 -13.82 -25.21
CA LYS A 89 -1.84 -14.65 -26.38
C LYS A 89 -0.90 -13.91 -27.33
N ARG A 90 -0.03 -14.66 -28.00
CA ARG A 90 0.75 -14.17 -29.14
C ARG A 90 0.83 -15.27 -30.19
N GLU A 91 1.01 -14.83 -31.44
CA GLU A 91 1.29 -15.74 -32.55
C GLU A 91 2.80 -16.00 -32.61
N SER A 92 3.17 -17.28 -32.62
CA SER A 92 4.54 -17.75 -32.77
C SER A 92 4.97 -17.68 -34.24
N ASP A 93 6.28 -17.60 -34.50
CA ASP A 93 6.82 -17.45 -35.86
C ASP A 93 6.55 -18.66 -36.77
N ASP A 94 6.20 -19.80 -36.19
CA ASP A 94 5.78 -21.03 -36.88
C ASP A 94 4.27 -21.10 -37.16
N GLY A 95 3.51 -20.05 -36.84
CA GLY A 95 2.04 -20.00 -36.95
C GLY A 95 1.30 -20.65 -35.78
N GLY A 96 2.01 -21.01 -34.70
CA GLY A 96 1.40 -21.47 -33.44
C GLY A 96 0.80 -20.35 -32.59
N GLU A 97 -0.06 -20.70 -31.63
CA GLU A 97 -0.53 -19.78 -30.59
C GLU A 97 0.20 -20.08 -29.27
N GLU A 98 0.87 -19.06 -28.72
CA GLU A 98 1.49 -19.13 -27.40
C GLU A 98 0.61 -18.38 -26.38
N ARG A 99 0.50 -18.93 -25.17
CA ARG A 99 -0.25 -18.35 -24.06
C ARG A 99 0.62 -18.17 -22.84
N ALA A 100 0.54 -16.99 -22.23
CA ALA A 100 1.09 -16.71 -20.92
C ALA A 100 -0.04 -16.40 -19.94
N THR A 101 0.15 -16.71 -18.66
CA THR A 101 -0.83 -16.38 -17.60
C THR A 101 -0.15 -15.71 -16.40
N PRO A 102 0.42 -14.51 -16.58
CA PRO A 102 1.08 -13.76 -15.51
C PRO A 102 0.11 -13.30 -14.41
N TYR A 103 0.71 -12.98 -13.26
CA TYR A 103 0.07 -12.30 -12.14
C TYR A 103 0.64 -10.88 -12.03
N PHE A 104 -0.24 -9.90 -11.85
CA PHE A 104 0.10 -8.49 -11.64
C PHE A 104 -0.41 -8.09 -10.28
N ARG A 105 0.46 -7.45 -9.49
CA ARG A 105 0.18 -7.15 -8.09
C ARG A 105 0.33 -5.64 -7.86
N SER A 106 -0.59 -5.06 -7.09
CA SER A 106 -0.44 -3.70 -6.59
C SER A 106 0.57 -3.62 -5.44
N ASN A 107 1.01 -2.42 -5.11
CA ASN A 107 1.69 -2.17 -3.84
C ASN A 107 0.79 -2.53 -2.64
N VAL A 108 1.43 -2.81 -1.50
CA VAL A 108 0.72 -2.97 -0.23
C VAL A 108 0.29 -1.58 0.25
N GLN A 109 -0.99 -1.44 0.57
CA GLN A 109 -1.58 -0.22 1.10
C GLN A 109 -2.06 -0.46 2.53
N ILE A 110 -1.88 0.54 3.39
CA ILE A 110 -2.36 0.52 4.77
C ILE A 110 -3.59 1.42 4.84
N GLU A 111 -4.72 0.84 5.21
CA GLU A 111 -5.98 1.55 5.40
C GLU A 111 -6.28 1.68 6.89
N LEU A 112 -6.21 2.92 7.37
CA LEU A 112 -6.49 3.26 8.76
C LEU A 112 -7.92 3.82 8.93
N VAL A 113 -8.43 4.48 7.91
CA VAL A 113 -9.74 5.15 7.86
C VAL A 113 -10.35 4.99 6.47
N ARG A 114 -11.64 5.27 6.32
CA ARG A 114 -12.37 5.06 5.05
C ARG A 114 -12.05 6.09 3.99
N ASP A 115 -11.75 7.32 4.39
CA ASP A 115 -11.56 8.46 3.49
C ASP A 115 -10.41 8.26 2.48
N SER A 116 -9.41 7.41 2.81
CA SER A 116 -8.28 7.09 1.92
C SER A 116 -8.56 5.99 0.90
N VAL A 117 -9.64 5.21 1.08
CA VAL A 117 -9.86 3.96 0.35
C VAL A 117 -9.99 4.19 -1.16
N GLY A 118 -10.76 5.20 -1.58
CA GLY A 118 -10.99 5.46 -3.01
C GLY A 118 -9.71 5.89 -3.76
N ASP A 119 -8.86 6.69 -3.13
CA ASP A 119 -7.58 7.10 -3.71
C ASP A 119 -6.61 5.93 -3.81
N HIS A 120 -6.54 5.11 -2.77
CA HIS A 120 -5.73 3.89 -2.76
C HIS A 120 -6.21 2.85 -3.77
N VAL A 121 -7.53 2.67 -3.94
CA VAL A 121 -8.08 1.81 -5.00
C VAL A 121 -7.62 2.29 -6.37
N ARG A 122 -7.73 3.59 -6.66
CA ARG A 122 -7.28 4.15 -7.94
C ARG A 122 -5.78 3.93 -8.17
N GLU A 123 -4.96 4.23 -7.18
CA GLU A 123 -3.50 4.04 -7.26
C GLU A 123 -3.14 2.57 -7.52
N SER A 124 -3.83 1.64 -6.87
CA SER A 124 -3.57 0.21 -7.02
C SER A 124 -3.82 -0.30 -8.45
N PHE A 125 -4.86 0.21 -9.11
CA PHE A 125 -5.13 -0.11 -10.51
C PHE A 125 -4.10 0.52 -11.44
N THR A 126 -3.67 1.75 -11.18
CA THR A 126 -2.57 2.37 -11.94
C THR A 126 -1.32 1.50 -11.88
N LYS A 127 -0.95 0.99 -10.70
CA LYS A 127 0.23 0.10 -10.55
C LYS A 127 0.08 -1.21 -11.31
N ILE A 128 -1.10 -1.82 -11.27
CA ILE A 128 -1.38 -3.05 -12.03
C ILE A 128 -1.29 -2.79 -13.53
N LEU A 129 -1.84 -1.68 -14.02
CA LEU A 129 -1.77 -1.30 -15.43
C LEU A 129 -0.34 -1.02 -15.88
N GLU A 130 0.46 -0.32 -15.09
CA GLU A 130 1.88 -0.09 -15.37
C GLU A 130 2.65 -1.42 -15.52
N ALA A 131 2.36 -2.41 -14.66
CA ALA A 131 2.98 -3.74 -14.74
C ALA A 131 2.50 -4.54 -15.96
N VAL A 132 1.23 -4.40 -16.35
CA VAL A 132 0.69 -5.00 -17.60
C VAL A 132 1.35 -4.38 -18.82
N ASP A 133 1.45 -3.05 -18.88
CA ASP A 133 2.11 -2.33 -19.97
C ASP A 133 3.57 -2.73 -20.09
N GLU A 134 4.27 -2.84 -18.96
CA GLU A 134 5.65 -3.32 -18.95
C GLU A 134 5.78 -4.76 -19.48
N PHE A 135 4.87 -5.65 -19.10
CA PHE A 135 4.83 -7.03 -19.60
C PHE A 135 4.64 -7.07 -21.12
N ILE A 136 3.74 -6.26 -21.67
CA ILE A 136 3.51 -6.13 -23.11
C ILE A 136 4.75 -5.56 -23.82
N ARG A 137 5.45 -4.60 -23.20
CA ARG A 137 6.62 -3.94 -23.80
C ARG A 137 7.88 -4.79 -23.78
N ARG A 138 8.09 -5.63 -22.76
CA ARG A 138 9.33 -6.42 -22.60
C ARG A 138 9.46 -7.54 -23.62
N ASP A 139 8.36 -8.07 -24.15
CA ASP A 139 8.39 -9.21 -25.08
C ASP A 139 7.31 -9.09 -26.19
N SER A 140 7.70 -8.43 -27.27
CA SER A 140 6.98 -8.11 -28.51
C SER A 140 5.88 -9.07 -28.98
N ARG A 141 4.62 -8.59 -28.94
CA ARG A 141 3.36 -9.14 -29.50
C ARG A 141 2.39 -9.83 -28.53
N TRP A 142 2.58 -9.73 -27.21
CA TRP A 142 1.53 -10.14 -26.28
C TRP A 142 0.28 -9.28 -26.43
N ILE A 143 -0.86 -9.93 -26.66
CA ILE A 143 -2.17 -9.30 -26.69
C ILE A 143 -2.95 -9.80 -25.47
N PRO A 144 -3.53 -8.91 -24.65
CA PRO A 144 -4.45 -9.30 -23.59
C PRO A 144 -5.58 -10.16 -24.15
N ASP A 145 -5.84 -11.31 -23.54
CA ASP A 145 -6.92 -12.22 -23.97
C ASP A 145 -8.09 -12.18 -22.99
N LYS A 146 -7.86 -12.46 -21.71
CA LYS A 146 -8.89 -12.36 -20.66
C LYS A 146 -8.29 -12.27 -19.27
N ILE A 147 -9.04 -11.70 -18.34
CA ILE A 147 -8.73 -11.79 -16.91
C ILE A 147 -9.27 -13.13 -16.38
N VAL A 148 -8.41 -13.89 -15.72
CA VAL A 148 -8.74 -15.18 -15.09
C VAL A 148 -9.39 -14.95 -13.74
N HIS A 149 -8.78 -14.11 -12.91
CA HIS A 149 -9.32 -13.76 -11.61
C HIS A 149 -8.77 -12.41 -11.12
N PHE A 150 -9.52 -11.82 -10.20
CA PHE A 150 -9.13 -10.69 -9.38
C PHE A 150 -9.20 -11.11 -7.90
N GLU A 151 -8.13 -10.81 -7.14
CA GLU A 151 -8.02 -11.13 -5.71
C GLU A 151 -7.73 -9.85 -4.92
N LEU A 152 -8.48 -9.64 -3.84
CA LEU A 152 -8.14 -8.70 -2.77
C LEU A 152 -7.59 -9.51 -1.59
N CYS A 153 -6.33 -9.23 -1.24
CA CYS A 153 -5.64 -9.85 -0.12
C CYS A 153 -5.62 -8.88 1.06
N VAL A 154 -6.18 -9.29 2.20
CA VAL A 154 -6.31 -8.41 3.38
C VAL A 154 -5.76 -9.08 4.64
N ALA A 155 -5.04 -8.31 5.43
CA ALA A 155 -4.65 -8.67 6.78
C ALA A 155 -4.94 -7.52 7.74
N LYS A 156 -5.30 -7.86 8.97
CA LYS A 156 -5.43 -6.89 10.06
C LYS A 156 -4.08 -6.20 10.26
N TYR A 157 -4.11 -4.88 10.21
CA TYR A 157 -2.98 -4.05 10.55
C TYR A 157 -3.11 -3.59 11.99
N GLN A 158 -2.06 -3.80 12.77
CA GLN A 158 -2.00 -3.28 14.12
C GLN A 158 -0.96 -2.16 14.14
N PRO A 159 -1.41 -0.90 14.00
CA PRO A 159 -0.51 0.24 13.99
C PRO A 159 0.28 0.32 15.29
N LEU A 160 1.52 0.81 15.18
CA LEU A 160 2.33 1.10 16.35
C LEU A 160 1.58 2.10 17.24
N ARG A 161 1.37 1.71 18.50
CA ARG A 161 0.75 2.59 19.47
C ARG A 161 1.74 3.71 19.82
N ALA A 162 1.34 4.96 19.57
CA ALA A 162 1.96 6.09 20.26
C ALA A 162 1.86 5.80 21.77
N SER A 163 3.00 5.74 22.44
CA SER A 163 3.06 5.32 23.85
C SER A 163 4.23 6.00 24.55
N SER A 164 5.07 5.22 25.22
CA SER A 164 6.30 5.66 25.84
C SER A 164 7.48 5.36 24.93
N TYR A 165 8.70 5.53 25.44
CA TYR A 165 9.92 5.14 24.74
C TYR A 165 9.87 3.69 24.25
N ILE A 166 10.21 3.49 22.97
CA ILE A 166 10.39 2.18 22.36
C ILE A 166 11.86 2.01 22.01
N ILE A 167 12.42 0.87 22.41
CA ILE A 167 13.81 0.53 22.08
C ILE A 167 13.92 0.31 20.58
N LEU A 168 14.77 1.09 19.92
CA LEU A 168 15.03 0.93 18.50
C LEU A 168 15.90 -0.30 18.23
N PRO A 169 15.67 -1.02 17.11
CA PRO A 169 16.61 -1.99 16.59
C PRO A 169 18.01 -1.38 16.42
N LYS A 170 19.05 -2.15 16.72
CA LYS A 170 20.46 -1.71 16.68
C LYS A 170 20.84 -1.00 15.38
N LYS A 171 20.38 -1.51 14.22
CA LYS A 171 20.62 -0.90 12.91
C LYS A 171 20.15 0.56 12.80
N LEU A 172 19.06 0.93 13.50
CA LEU A 172 18.54 2.31 13.51
C LEU A 172 19.28 3.18 14.53
N VAL A 173 19.64 2.62 15.68
CA VAL A 173 20.47 3.30 16.70
C VAL A 173 21.81 3.70 16.10
N ASP A 174 22.47 2.77 15.40
CA ASP A 174 23.80 2.98 14.82
C ASP A 174 23.80 4.07 13.73
N LYS A 175 22.68 4.24 13.02
CA LYS A 175 22.52 5.30 12.00
C LYS A 175 22.42 6.70 12.60
N LYS A 176 22.06 6.84 13.88
CA LYS A 176 21.85 8.13 14.58
C LYS A 176 20.92 9.11 13.84
N ALA A 177 20.06 8.61 12.95
CA ALA A 177 19.17 9.42 12.11
C ALA A 177 17.78 9.62 12.73
N VAL A 178 17.45 8.87 13.78
CA VAL A 178 16.15 8.92 14.46
C VAL A 178 16.36 9.53 15.84
N LEU A 179 15.77 10.70 16.07
CA LEU A 179 15.61 11.24 17.42
C LEU A 179 14.57 10.40 18.17
N ASN A 180 15.02 9.61 19.14
CA ASN A 180 14.17 8.74 19.96
C ASN A 180 14.20 9.23 21.42
N ILE A 181 13.21 10.04 21.78
CA ILE A 181 13.12 10.67 23.11
C ILE A 181 12.72 9.62 24.15
N GLN A 182 13.48 9.54 25.23
CA GLN A 182 13.30 8.59 26.33
C GLN A 182 12.33 9.14 27.36
N ASN A 183 11.07 8.73 27.27
CA ASN A 183 9.99 9.04 28.22
C ASN A 183 9.35 7.77 28.79
N GLU A 184 8.82 7.86 30.01
CA GLU A 184 8.09 6.78 30.70
C GLU A 184 6.56 6.98 30.68
N ASP A 185 6.10 8.17 30.30
CA ASP A 185 4.68 8.51 30.15
C ASP A 185 4.14 8.15 28.75
N GLN A 186 2.84 8.36 28.52
CA GLN A 186 2.20 8.11 27.22
C GLN A 186 2.24 9.32 26.27
N LYS A 187 3.14 10.29 26.52
CA LYS A 187 3.16 11.60 25.84
C LYS A 187 4.22 11.69 24.74
N CYS A 188 4.62 10.58 24.12
CA CYS A 188 5.68 10.57 23.10
C CYS A 188 5.41 11.55 21.94
N ILE A 189 4.14 11.74 21.56
CA ILE A 189 3.73 12.69 20.52
C ILE A 189 3.97 14.14 20.95
N ILE A 190 3.69 14.49 22.21
CA ILE A 190 3.95 15.83 22.77
C ILE A 190 5.46 16.11 22.73
N TRP A 191 6.27 15.17 23.24
CA TRP A 191 7.72 15.32 23.23
C TRP A 191 8.28 15.46 21.82
N ARG A 192 7.71 14.74 20.85
CA ARG A 192 8.11 14.86 19.44
C ARG A 192 7.76 16.22 18.84
N LEU A 193 6.56 16.74 19.12
CA LEU A 193 6.12 18.05 18.64
C LEU A 193 6.98 19.18 19.22
N ILE A 194 7.30 19.12 20.52
CA ILE A 194 8.20 20.09 21.17
C ILE A 194 9.59 20.00 20.54
N ALA A 195 10.12 18.79 20.34
CA ALA A 195 11.43 18.62 19.73
C ALA A 195 11.50 19.19 18.30
N HIS A 196 10.44 19.00 17.51
CA HIS A 196 10.31 19.60 16.19
C HIS A 196 10.30 21.14 16.27
N LYS A 197 9.49 21.70 17.18
CA LYS A 197 9.36 23.15 17.38
C LYS A 197 10.67 23.83 17.84
N LEU A 198 11.38 23.20 18.78
CA LEU A 198 12.61 23.76 19.36
C LEU A 198 13.86 23.49 18.50
N ASN A 199 13.78 22.55 17.55
CA ASN A 199 14.88 22.12 16.69
C ASN A 199 16.19 21.86 17.48
N ILE A 200 16.08 21.13 18.60
CA ILE A 200 17.22 20.89 19.50
C ILE A 200 18.19 19.91 18.84
N LEU A 201 19.36 20.42 18.45
CA LEU A 201 20.47 19.65 17.87
C LEU A 201 21.50 19.16 18.91
N ALA A 202 21.09 19.05 20.18
CA ALA A 202 21.99 18.64 21.26
C ALA A 202 22.35 17.14 21.20
N HIS A 203 23.56 16.80 21.66
CA HIS A 203 24.04 15.40 21.74
C HIS A 203 23.14 14.52 22.63
N ASP A 204 22.48 15.13 23.60
CA ASP A 204 21.57 14.51 24.58
C ASP A 204 20.10 14.87 24.33
N SER A 205 19.75 15.25 23.10
CA SER A 205 18.38 15.44 22.63
C SER A 205 17.45 14.25 22.87
N PHE A 206 17.97 13.05 23.12
CA PHE A 206 17.14 11.91 23.52
C PHE A 206 16.53 12.03 24.93
N ARG A 207 16.94 12.99 25.78
CA ARG A 207 16.45 13.11 27.17
C ARG A 207 15.15 13.91 27.24
N VAL A 208 14.10 13.32 27.82
CA VAL A 208 12.79 14.00 27.97
C VAL A 208 12.87 15.29 28.80
N SER A 209 13.81 15.39 29.74
CA SER A 209 13.99 16.55 30.61
C SER A 209 14.27 17.87 29.87
N HIS A 210 14.75 17.79 28.63
CA HIS A 210 14.96 18.97 27.77
C HIS A 210 13.66 19.56 27.22
N TYR A 211 12.59 18.77 27.23
CA TYR A 211 11.30 19.12 26.64
C TYR A 211 10.23 19.40 27.69
N THR A 212 10.35 18.83 28.89
CA THR A 212 9.39 18.99 30.00
C THR A 212 9.04 20.45 30.32
N PRO A 213 9.98 21.42 30.31
CA PRO A 213 9.66 22.83 30.57
C PRO A 213 8.68 23.44 29.55
N HIS A 214 8.57 22.84 28.36
CA HIS A 214 7.76 23.32 27.24
C HIS A 214 6.46 22.53 27.07
N GLU A 215 6.13 21.62 27.98
CA GLU A 215 4.96 20.74 27.86
C GLU A 215 3.66 21.54 27.68
N GLN A 216 3.50 22.63 28.43
CA GLN A 216 2.32 23.50 28.39
C GLN A 216 2.18 24.29 27.08
N GLU A 217 3.21 24.31 26.22
CA GLU A 217 3.15 24.99 24.93
C GLU A 217 2.41 24.19 23.86
N ILE A 218 2.23 22.87 24.06
CA ILE A 218 1.47 22.02 23.17
C ILE A 218 0.03 21.93 23.69
N LYS A 219 -0.92 22.33 22.84
CA LYS A 219 -2.36 22.19 23.12
C LYS A 219 -2.89 21.02 22.30
N LEU A 220 -3.54 20.08 22.98
CA LEU A 220 -4.17 18.92 22.35
C LEU A 220 -5.70 19.08 22.21
N ASP A 221 -6.25 20.27 22.44
CA ASP A 221 -7.68 20.60 22.28
C ASP A 221 -8.67 19.56 22.84
N GLY A 222 -8.35 19.00 24.02
CA GLY A 222 -9.17 18.00 24.71
C GLY A 222 -8.89 16.54 24.32
N VAL A 223 -7.90 16.28 23.48
CA VAL A 223 -7.41 14.93 23.17
C VAL A 223 -6.44 14.47 24.26
N GLU A 224 -6.70 13.30 24.82
CA GLU A 224 -5.83 12.67 25.83
C GLU A 224 -4.73 11.83 25.19
N CYS A 225 -3.59 11.74 25.88
CA CYS A 225 -2.52 10.84 25.53
C CYS A 225 -2.75 9.43 26.11
N PRO A 226 -2.44 8.35 25.38
CA PRO A 226 -1.88 8.34 24.02
C PRO A 226 -2.92 8.72 22.96
N VAL A 227 -2.52 9.57 22.01
CA VAL A 227 -3.42 10.09 20.96
C VAL A 227 -3.87 8.94 20.05
N PRO A 228 -5.18 8.64 19.96
CA PRO A 228 -5.70 7.66 19.02
C PRO A 228 -5.44 8.08 17.57
N LEU A 229 -5.24 7.11 16.67
CA LEU A 229 -4.96 7.41 15.25
C LEU A 229 -6.04 8.29 14.58
N ASN A 230 -7.31 8.04 14.87
CA ASN A 230 -8.43 8.82 14.35
C ASN A 230 -8.52 10.25 14.92
N LYS A 231 -7.63 10.61 15.85
CA LYS A 231 -7.50 11.95 16.44
C LYS A 231 -6.21 12.65 16.01
N ILE A 232 -5.33 12.00 15.25
CA ILE A 232 -4.10 12.63 14.73
C ILE A 232 -4.39 13.91 13.93
N PRO A 233 -5.39 13.97 13.03
CA PRO A 233 -5.66 15.20 12.27
C PRO A 233 -6.06 16.43 13.11
N ILE A 234 -6.34 16.25 14.40
CA ILE A 234 -6.68 17.34 15.34
C ILE A 234 -5.40 17.95 15.94
N VAL A 235 -4.31 17.19 15.96
CA VAL A 235 -3.05 17.54 16.62
C VAL A 235 -2.04 18.18 15.64
N GLU A 236 -2.30 18.10 14.33
CA GLU A 236 -1.49 18.70 13.25
C GLU A 236 -1.85 20.16 12.93
#